data_AF-A0A0E9UB44-F1
#
_entry.id   AF-A0A0E9UB44-F1
#
_cell.length_a   1.000
_cell.length_b   1.000
_cell.length_c   1.000
_cell.angle_alpha   90.00
_cell.angle_beta   90.00
_cell.angle_gamma   90.00
#
_symmetry.space_group_name_H-M   'P 1'
#
loop_
_entity.id
_entity.type
_entity.pdbx_description
1 polymer ?
#
loop_
_entity_poly.entity_id
_entity_poly.type
_entity_poly.pdbx_seq_one_letter_code
_entity_poly.pdbx_strand_id
1 'polypeptide(L)'
;MSDKELKIVSFKPGMELKVKGVPMGWCERFSIHVGHSKDEVALHFDVRFNYADDNRVIVLNSRKNGHWQEEVKDTCFLSSGAAV
;
A
#
# COMPACT_ATOMS: atom_id res chain seq x y z
N MET A 1 -1.61 -14.76 4.22
CA MET A 1 -2.14 -13.90 5.30
C MET A 1 -3.51 -13.44 4.89
N SER A 2 -4.47 -13.34 5.82
CA SER A 2 -5.80 -12.78 5.53
C SER A 2 -5.76 -11.26 5.58
N ASP A 3 -6.34 -10.61 4.57
CA ASP A 3 -6.53 -9.16 4.56
C ASP A 3 -7.43 -8.76 5.72
N LYS A 4 -6.99 -7.77 6.51
CA LYS A 4 -7.85 -7.14 7.52
C LYS A 4 -8.53 -5.93 6.88
N GLU A 5 -9.85 -6.01 6.75
CA GLU A 5 -10.68 -4.92 6.22
C GLU A 5 -11.23 -4.07 7.38
N LEU A 6 -11.00 -2.77 7.31
CA LEU A 6 -11.60 -1.79 8.22
C LEU A 6 -12.54 -0.91 7.42
N LYS A 7 -13.84 -0.92 7.76
CA LYS A 7 -14.82 -0.03 7.15
C LYS A 7 -14.84 1.30 7.90
N ILE A 8 -14.16 2.30 7.34
CA ILE A 8 -14.20 3.68 7.84
C ILE A 8 -15.31 4.42 7.08
N VAL A 9 -16.32 4.90 7.81
CA VAL A 9 -17.58 5.38 7.20
C VAL A 9 -17.44 6.80 6.60
N SER A 10 -16.45 7.58 7.01
CA SER A 10 -16.23 8.92 6.45
C SER A 10 -14.75 9.32 6.44
N PHE A 11 -14.14 9.27 5.26
CA PHE A 11 -12.83 9.86 4.98
C PHE A 11 -13.02 10.91 3.89
N LYS A 12 -12.76 12.18 4.22
CA LYS A 12 -13.05 13.34 3.36
C LYS A 12 -11.77 14.13 3.10
N PRO A 13 -11.73 14.95 2.03
CA PRO A 13 -10.63 15.89 1.81
C PRO A 13 -10.38 16.75 3.06
N GLY A 14 -9.10 16.90 3.41
CA GLY A 14 -8.67 17.62 4.62
C GLY A 14 -8.55 16.74 5.88
N MET A 15 -8.95 15.47 5.84
CA MET A 15 -8.73 14.53 6.94
C MET A 15 -7.38 13.81 6.81
N GLU A 16 -6.87 13.34 7.95
CA GLU A 16 -5.62 12.58 8.03
C GLU A 16 -5.91 11.12 8.43
N LEU A 17 -5.30 10.16 7.73
CA LEU A 17 -5.33 8.74 8.08
C LEU A 17 -3.94 8.31 8.56
N LYS A 18 -3.83 7.91 9.84
CA LYS A 18 -2.60 7.36 10.41
C LYS A 18 -2.68 5.86 10.52
N VAL A 19 -1.76 5.16 9.86
CA VAL A 19 -1.59 3.72 9.97
C VAL A 19 -0.28 3.43 10.70
N LYS A 20 -0.34 2.62 11.75
CA LYS A 20 0.83 2.15 12.49
C LYS A 20 0.85 0.64 12.49
N GLY A 21 1.99 0.06 12.16
CA GLY A 21 2.21 -1.38 12.14
C GLY A 21 3.68 -1.69 12.00
N VAL A 22 4.06 -2.91 12.36
CA VAL A 22 5.42 -3.42 12.21
C VAL A 22 5.34 -4.60 11.24
N PRO A 23 6.01 -4.53 10.07
CA PRO A 23 6.13 -5.67 9.18
C PRO A 23 6.79 -6.84 9.91
N MET A 24 6.40 -8.07 9.61
CA MET A 24 7.11 -9.24 10.15
C MET A 24 8.55 -9.25 9.63
N GLY A 25 9.49 -9.82 10.41
CA GLY A 25 10.92 -9.81 10.07
C GLY A 25 11.27 -10.46 8.72
N TRP A 26 10.40 -11.34 8.20
CA TRP A 26 10.56 -12.03 6.91
C TRP A 26 9.48 -11.62 5.90
N CYS A 27 8.90 -10.44 6.06
CA CYS A 27 7.85 -9.94 5.19
C CYS A 27 8.41 -9.59 3.81
N GLU A 28 7.93 -10.26 2.76
CA GLU A 28 8.27 -9.92 1.37
C GLU A 28 7.61 -8.62 0.92
N ARG A 29 6.37 -8.40 1.37
CA ARG A 29 5.60 -7.17 1.10
C ARG A 29 4.43 -6.97 2.07
N PHE A 30 3.96 -5.73 2.17
CA PHE A 30 2.65 -5.41 2.72
C PHE A 30 1.96 -4.32 1.89
N SER A 31 0.63 -4.31 1.91
CA SER A 31 -0.15 -3.29 1.22
C SER A 31 -1.17 -2.61 2.13
N ILE A 32 -1.45 -1.35 1.82
CA ILE A 32 -2.55 -0.56 2.39
C ILE A 32 -3.45 -0.15 1.23
N HIS A 33 -4.73 -0.52 1.31
CA HIS A 33 -5.73 -0.14 0.32
C HIS A 33 -6.68 0.90 0.90
N VAL A 34 -6.89 2.00 0.18
CA VAL A 34 -7.90 3.01 0.49
C VAL A 34 -8.85 3.13 -0.68
N GLY A 35 -10.14 2.94 -0.44
CA GLY A 35 -11.14 2.91 -1.49
C GLY A 35 -12.55 2.66 -0.97
N HIS A 36 -13.48 2.47 -1.90
CA HIS A 36 -14.88 2.19 -1.61
C HIS A 36 -15.14 0.70 -1.38
N SER A 37 -14.37 -0.16 -2.04
CA SER A 37 -14.49 -1.62 -1.95
C SER A 37 -13.18 -2.29 -2.36
N LYS A 38 -13.15 -3.62 -2.35
CA LYS A 38 -12.02 -4.40 -2.88
C LYS A 38 -11.81 -4.20 -4.38
N ASP A 39 -12.86 -3.85 -5.12
CA ASP A 39 -12.82 -3.69 -6.57
C ASP A 39 -12.68 -2.22 -7.00
N GLU A 40 -12.93 -1.29 -6.08
CA GLU A 40 -12.79 0.16 -6.23
C GLU A 40 -11.78 0.71 -5.22
N VAL A 41 -10.49 0.60 -5.56
CA VAL A 41 -9.35 1.06 -4.74
C VAL A 41 -8.80 2.35 -5.35
N ALA A 42 -8.95 3.46 -4.64
CA ALA A 42 -8.40 4.74 -5.07
C ALA A 42 -6.88 4.81 -4.88
N LEU A 43 -6.37 4.19 -3.81
CA LEU A 43 -4.93 4.09 -3.52
C LEU A 43 -4.60 2.67 -3.05
N HIS A 44 -3.76 2.00 -3.83
CA HIS A 44 -3.01 0.82 -3.43
C HIS A 44 -1.58 1.25 -3.14
N PHE A 45 -1.19 1.19 -1.88
CA PHE A 45 0.16 1.48 -1.41
C PHE A 45 0.83 0.15 -1.05
N ASP A 46 1.71 -0.36 -1.89
CA ASP A 46 2.32 -1.70 -1.78
C ASP A 46 3.84 -1.59 -1.62
N VAL A 47 4.29 -1.84 -0.40
CA VAL A 47 5.72 -1.82 -0.07
C VAL A 47 6.29 -3.21 -0.34
N ARG A 48 7.15 -3.31 -1.35
CA ARG A 48 7.81 -4.55 -1.78
C ARG A 48 9.26 -4.54 -1.28
N PHE A 49 9.53 -5.30 -0.21
CA PHE A 49 10.89 -5.49 0.29
C PHE A 49 11.69 -6.41 -0.65
N ASN A 50 11.08 -7.53 -1.02
CA ASN A 50 11.61 -8.50 -1.97
C ASN A 50 10.43 -9.30 -2.55
N TYR A 51 9.84 -8.84 -3.65
CA TYR A 51 8.66 -9.46 -4.23
C TYR A 51 8.69 -9.41 -5.77
N ALA A 52 8.60 -10.58 -6.40
CA ALA A 52 8.82 -10.73 -7.84
C ALA A 52 10.16 -10.09 -8.27
N ASP A 53 10.15 -9.21 -9.27
CA ASP A 53 11.33 -8.51 -9.77
C ASP A 53 11.62 -7.19 -9.02
N ASP A 54 10.76 -6.80 -8.07
CA ASP A 54 10.92 -5.57 -7.30
C ASP A 54 11.64 -5.85 -5.98
N ASN A 55 12.73 -5.10 -5.75
CA ASN A 55 13.47 -5.09 -4.50
C ASN A 55 13.53 -3.67 -3.94
N ARG A 56 13.02 -3.48 -2.73
CA ARG A 56 13.04 -2.17 -2.03
C ARG A 56 12.32 -1.06 -2.79
N VAL A 57 11.09 -1.34 -3.24
CA VAL A 57 10.26 -0.42 -4.03
C VAL A 57 8.91 -0.21 -3.36
N ILE A 58 8.39 1.02 -3.42
CA ILE A 58 6.97 1.28 -3.22
C ILE A 58 6.29 1.27 -4.58
N VAL A 59 5.26 0.45 -4.71
CA VAL A 59 4.36 0.45 -5.86
C VAL A 59 3.05 1.11 -5.47
N LEU A 60 2.70 2.16 -6.20
CA LEU A 60 1.42 2.83 -6.13
C LEU A 60 0.57 2.39 -7.31
N ASN A 61 -0.69 2.09 -7.06
CA ASN A 61 -1.65 1.79 -8.10
C ASN A 61 -3.08 2.19 -7.67
N SER A 62 -4.05 2.04 -8.57
CA SER A 62 -5.48 2.08 -8.30
C SER A 62 -6.16 0.85 -8.90
N ARG A 63 -7.35 0.51 -8.41
CA ARG A 63 -8.18 -0.59 -8.95
C ARG A 63 -9.56 -0.04 -9.27
N LYS A 64 -10.00 -0.21 -10.52
CA LYS A 64 -11.29 0.26 -11.02
C LYS A 64 -12.01 -0.90 -11.71
N ASN A 65 -13.27 -1.11 -11.36
CA ASN A 65 -14.10 -2.23 -11.81
C ASN A 65 -13.39 -3.59 -11.66
N GLY A 66 -12.61 -3.76 -10.58
CA GLY A 66 -11.86 -4.99 -10.33
C GLY A 66 -10.55 -5.14 -11.12
N HIS A 67 -10.17 -4.15 -11.94
CA HIS A 67 -8.94 -4.16 -12.73
C HIS A 67 -7.88 -3.21 -12.18
N TRP A 68 -6.66 -3.73 -12.00
CA TRP A 68 -5.49 -2.91 -11.69
C TRP A 68 -5.19 -1.95 -12.84
N GLN A 69 -4.79 -0.74 -12.50
CA GLN A 69 -4.39 0.28 -13.46
C GLN A 69 -2.86 0.27 -13.63
N GLU A 70 -2.31 1.30 -14.25
CA GLU A 70 -0.87 1.46 -14.43
C GLU A 70 -0.15 1.65 -13.08
N GLU A 71 0.93 0.88 -12.87
CA GLU A 71 1.77 1.01 -11.67
C GLU A 71 2.66 2.25 -11.74
N VAL A 72 2.78 2.97 -10.63
CA VAL A 72 3.81 3.99 -10.40
C VAL A 72 4.78 3.46 -9.35
N LYS A 73 6.07 3.40 -9.69
CA LYS A 73 7.11 2.83 -8.81
C LYS A 73 8.01 3.92 -8.25
N ASP A 74 8.21 3.90 -6.93
CA ASP A 74 9.15 4.76 -6.22
C ASP A 74 10.25 3.91 -5.57
N THR A 75 11.50 4.16 -5.98
CA THR A 75 12.70 3.46 -5.51
C THR A 75 13.44 4.23 -4.40
N CYS A 76 13.00 5.45 -4.08
CA CYS A 76 13.67 6.33 -3.12
C CYS A 76 13.32 6.02 -1.66
N PHE A 77 12.43 5.06 -1.39
CA PHE A 77 11.94 4.79 -0.03
C PHE A 77 13.00 4.23 0.94
N LEU A 78 14.10 3.68 0.43
CA LEU A 78 15.14 3.03 1.25
C LEU A 78 16.55 3.61 1.03
N SER A 79 16.68 4.75 0.36
CA SER A 79 17.99 5.34 0.01
C SER A 79 18.59 6.26 1.09
N SER A 80 17.94 6.44 2.23
CA SER A 80 18.56 7.07 3.40
C SER A 80 18.04 6.40 4.66
N GLY A 81 18.94 6.06 5.58
CA GLY A 81 18.68 5.30 6.80
C GLY A 81 17.73 5.98 7.78
N ALA A 82 16.45 6.07 7.41
CA ALA A 82 15.37 6.31 8.35
C ALA A 82 15.20 5.03 9.18
N ALA A 83 15.96 4.97 10.28
CA ALA A 83 15.63 4.12 11.41
C ALA A 83 14.16 4.40 11.78
N VAL A 84 13.32 3.39 11.60
CA VAL A 84 12.06 3.27 12.35
C VAL A 84 12.35 2.72 13.73
#